data_AF-A0A922X750-F1
#
_entry.id   AF-A0A922X750-F1
#
_cell.length_a   1.000
_cell.length_b   1.000
_cell.length_c   1.000
_cell.angle_alpha   90.00
_cell.angle_beta   90.00
_cell.angle_gamma   90.00
#
_symmetry.space_group_name_H-M   'P 1'
#
loop_
_entity.id
_entity.type
_entity.pdbx_description
1 polymer ?
#
loop_
_entity_poly.entity_id
_entity_poly.type
_entity_poly.pdbx_seq_one_letter_code
_entity_poly.pdbx_strand_id
1 'polypeptide(L)'
;PTADLRSNIAAESRAKIVYERLIALTDDPGVKEALGFLMTREVAHQKSFEKALYAMESNFPAGKMPVDPRFSSVYYNMSQGPGEMRGPWNQGPQWDFVTDREKQMGVDGGSGEAEVKLPAADIEVLKQMQARTLSDPTKDPQTGAELGLDPSTPKGASAVSKP
;
A
#
# COMPACT_ATOMS: atom_id res chain seq x y z
N PRO A 1 -15.51 -5.24 9.69
CA PRO A 1 -15.39 -4.67 11.06
C PRO A 1 -14.00 -4.84 11.68
N THR A 2 -13.49 -6.06 11.86
CA THR A 2 -12.20 -6.30 12.55
C THR A 2 -10.99 -5.74 11.78
N ALA A 3 -11.04 -5.77 10.45
CA ALA A 3 -10.03 -5.14 9.59
C ALA A 3 -10.12 -3.60 9.68
N ASP A 4 -11.33 -3.05 9.62
CA ASP A 4 -11.59 -1.61 9.69
C ASP A 4 -11.10 -1.02 11.02
N LEU A 5 -11.35 -1.69 12.15
CA LEU A 5 -10.87 -1.24 13.46
C LEU A 5 -9.34 -1.23 13.55
N ARG A 6 -8.65 -2.22 12.98
CA ARG A 6 -7.18 -2.22 12.88
C ARG A 6 -6.67 -1.09 12.00
N SER A 7 -7.36 -0.81 10.89
CA SER A 7 -7.05 0.32 10.02
C SER A 7 -7.21 1.65 10.77
N ASN A 8 -8.28 1.82 11.54
CA ASN A 8 -8.52 3.01 12.36
C ASN A 8 -7.42 3.18 13.41
N ILE A 9 -7.06 2.13 14.17
CA ILE A 9 -5.96 2.18 15.14
C ILE A 9 -4.64 2.62 14.47
N ALA A 10 -4.34 2.10 13.29
CA ALA A 10 -3.16 2.50 12.53
C ALA A 10 -3.23 3.95 12.02
N ALA A 11 -4.42 4.43 11.65
CA ALA A 11 -4.64 5.82 11.25
C ALA A 11 -4.41 6.78 12.42
N GLU A 12 -4.98 6.50 13.60
CA GLU A 12 -4.76 7.30 14.81
C GLU A 12 -3.28 7.35 15.21
N SER A 13 -2.60 6.20 15.13
CA SER A 13 -1.15 6.11 15.39
C SER A 13 -0.34 6.98 14.43
N ARG A 14 -0.69 6.99 13.13
CA ARG A 14 -0.03 7.85 12.13
C ARG A 14 -0.32 9.33 12.36
N ALA A 15 -1.58 9.68 12.66
CA ALA A 15 -1.97 11.06 12.95
C ALA A 15 -1.16 11.62 14.14
N LYS A 16 -1.05 10.84 15.22
CA LYS A 16 -0.22 11.19 16.39
C LYS A 16 1.23 11.51 16.01
N ILE A 17 1.88 10.63 15.24
CA ILE A 17 3.27 10.83 14.78
C ILE A 17 3.39 12.08 13.90
N VAL A 18 2.40 12.35 13.05
CA VAL A 18 2.38 13.55 12.21
C VAL A 18 2.30 14.80 13.09
N TYR A 19 1.43 14.83 14.11
CA TYR A 19 1.36 15.98 15.02
C TYR A 19 2.65 16.19 15.81
N GLU A 20 3.30 15.13 16.30
CA GLU A 20 4.61 15.24 16.96
C GLU A 20 5.65 15.92 16.05
N ARG A 21 5.67 15.54 14.77
CA ARG A 21 6.56 16.16 13.76
C ARG A 21 6.19 17.61 13.50
N LEU A 22 4.90 17.94 13.38
CA LEU A 22 4.45 19.31 13.14
C LEU A 22 4.75 20.24 14.32
N ILE A 23 4.57 19.76 15.56
CA ILE A 23 4.93 20.50 16.78
C ILE A 23 6.42 20.87 16.79
N ALA A 24 7.29 19.95 16.32
CA ALA A 24 8.73 20.19 16.23
C ALA A 24 9.14 21.18 15.12
N LEU A 25 8.23 21.56 14.23
CA LEU A 25 8.49 22.42 13.07
C LEU A 25 7.96 23.85 13.23
N THR A 26 7.43 24.20 14.39
CA THR A 26 6.88 25.54 14.68
C THR A 26 7.28 26.00 16.07
N ASP A 27 7.30 27.31 16.30
CA ASP A 27 7.44 27.92 17.63
C ASP A 27 6.19 28.66 18.10
N ASP A 28 5.14 28.71 17.27
CA ASP A 28 3.88 29.35 17.63
C ASP A 28 3.19 28.59 18.79
N PRO A 29 2.94 29.25 19.94
CA PRO A 29 2.37 28.60 21.12
C PRO A 29 0.92 28.14 20.89
N GLY A 30 0.12 28.87 20.12
CA GLY A 30 -1.26 28.50 19.82
C GLY A 30 -1.35 27.28 18.90
N VAL A 31 -0.45 27.18 17.91
CA VAL A 31 -0.35 25.99 17.06
C VAL A 31 0.09 24.77 17.88
N LYS A 32 1.07 24.92 18.77
CA LYS A 32 1.51 23.84 19.67
C LYS A 32 0.38 23.37 20.59
N GLU A 33 -0.40 24.29 21.13
CA GLU A 33 -1.57 23.96 21.96
C GLU A 33 -2.62 23.17 21.16
N ALA A 34 -3.00 23.67 19.98
CA ALA A 34 -3.99 23.02 19.13
C ALA A 34 -3.55 21.60 18.70
N LEU A 35 -2.30 21.45 18.24
CA LEU A 35 -1.75 20.15 17.87
C LEU A 35 -1.61 19.23 19.08
N GLY A 36 -1.25 19.76 20.26
CA GLY A 36 -1.18 18.99 21.51
C GLY A 36 -2.55 18.45 21.94
N PHE A 37 -3.61 19.24 21.78
CA PHE A 37 -4.98 18.80 22.01
C PHE A 37 -5.38 17.68 21.03
N LEU A 38 -5.18 17.88 19.72
CA LEU A 38 -5.50 16.87 18.70
C LEU A 38 -4.73 15.57 18.92
N MET A 39 -3.43 15.67 19.21
CA MET A 39 -2.59 14.51 19.54
C MET A 39 -3.13 13.71 20.73
N THR A 40 -3.62 14.40 21.76
CA THR A 40 -4.22 13.76 22.94
C THR A 40 -5.57 13.10 22.60
N ARG A 41 -6.33 13.69 21.68
CA ARG A 41 -7.57 13.11 21.16
C ARG A 41 -7.33 11.81 20.39
N GLU A 42 -6.24 11.69 19.64
CA GLU A 42 -5.92 10.43 18.94
C GLU A 42 -5.65 9.29 19.92
N VAL A 43 -5.08 9.57 21.11
CA VAL A 43 -4.94 8.55 22.18
C VAL A 43 -6.31 8.08 22.66
N ALA A 44 -7.28 8.99 22.78
CA ALA A 44 -8.65 8.63 23.16
C ALA A 44 -9.35 7.82 22.06
N HIS A 45 -9.18 8.19 20.79
CA HIS A 45 -9.71 7.44 19.65
C HIS A 45 -9.10 6.04 19.56
N GLN A 46 -7.77 5.95 19.65
CA GLN A 46 -7.04 4.68 19.68
C GLN A 46 -7.55 3.76 20.80
N LYS A 47 -7.68 4.29 22.03
CA LYS A 47 -8.25 3.54 23.15
C LYS A 47 -9.67 3.04 22.87
N SER A 48 -10.50 3.87 22.23
CA SER A 48 -11.87 3.50 21.87
C SER A 48 -11.90 2.37 20.83
N PHE A 49 -11.09 2.47 19.78
CA PHE A 49 -11.02 1.45 18.74
C PHE A 49 -10.39 0.15 19.23
N GLU A 50 -9.33 0.22 20.05
CA GLU A 50 -8.72 -0.95 20.68
C GLU A 50 -9.73 -1.67 21.58
N LYS A 51 -10.46 -0.94 22.44
CA LYS A 51 -11.52 -1.53 23.26
C LYS A 51 -12.60 -2.20 22.41
N ALA A 52 -13.03 -1.56 21.33
CA ALA A 52 -14.02 -2.14 20.42
C ALA A 52 -13.47 -3.43 19.76
N LEU A 53 -12.22 -3.39 19.28
CA LEU A 53 -11.55 -4.54 18.66
C LEU A 53 -11.40 -5.72 19.63
N TYR A 54 -10.97 -5.46 20.86
CA TYR A 54 -10.71 -6.50 21.86
C TYR A 54 -11.98 -7.05 22.50
N ALA A 55 -13.10 -6.34 22.41
CA ALA A 55 -14.40 -6.83 22.85
C ALA A 55 -15.09 -7.76 21.84
N MET A 56 -14.56 -7.88 20.62
CA MET A 56 -15.08 -8.79 19.60
C MET A 56 -14.50 -10.19 19.74
N GLU A 57 -15.29 -11.22 19.42
CA GLU A 57 -14.76 -12.57 19.24
C GLU A 57 -13.73 -12.61 18.09
N SER A 58 -12.68 -13.42 18.27
CA SER A 58 -11.65 -13.58 17.25
C SER A 58 -12.24 -14.20 15.99
N ASN A 59 -12.18 -13.47 14.87
CA ASN A 59 -12.67 -13.94 13.57
C ASN A 59 -11.56 -14.03 12.51
N PHE A 60 -10.32 -14.26 12.94
CA PHE A 60 -9.16 -14.34 12.05
C PHE A 60 -8.94 -15.76 11.49
N PRO A 61 -8.62 -15.90 10.19
CA PRO A 61 -8.59 -14.84 9.17
C PRO A 61 -10.00 -14.38 8.76
N ALA A 62 -10.14 -13.09 8.43
CA ALA A 62 -11.41 -12.54 7.98
C ALA A 62 -11.73 -13.01 6.54
N GLY A 63 -12.95 -13.52 6.32
CA GLY A 63 -13.39 -14.05 5.03
C GLY A 63 -13.78 -15.52 5.12
N LYS A 64 -14.58 -16.00 4.15
CA LYS A 64 -15.07 -17.39 4.12
C LYS A 64 -14.51 -18.22 2.98
N MET A 65 -13.96 -17.57 1.95
CA MET A 65 -13.45 -18.28 0.79
C MET A 65 -12.15 -19.01 1.16
N PRO A 66 -11.97 -20.26 0.70
CA PRO A 66 -10.72 -20.95 0.90
C PRO A 66 -9.59 -20.22 0.16
N VAL A 67 -8.40 -20.23 0.77
CA VAL A 67 -7.17 -19.79 0.11
C VAL A 67 -6.68 -20.88 -0.85
N ASP A 68 -5.99 -20.50 -1.93
CA ASP A 68 -5.31 -21.47 -2.78
C ASP A 68 -4.06 -22.00 -2.06
N PRO A 69 -4.01 -23.30 -1.70
CA PRO A 69 -2.91 -23.86 -0.92
C PRO A 69 -1.58 -23.84 -1.67
N ARG A 70 -1.59 -23.69 -3.00
CA ARG A 70 -0.36 -23.55 -3.80
C ARG A 70 0.41 -22.28 -3.47
N PHE A 71 -0.25 -21.27 -2.91
CA PHE A 71 0.33 -19.93 -2.72
C PHE A 71 0.28 -19.44 -1.27
N SER A 72 -0.56 -20.03 -0.41
CA SER A 72 -0.80 -19.53 0.95
C SER A 72 0.42 -19.53 1.87
N SER A 73 1.41 -20.38 1.56
CA SER A 73 2.63 -20.57 2.36
C SER A 73 3.91 -20.26 1.58
N VAL A 74 3.80 -19.63 0.41
CA VAL A 74 4.96 -19.30 -0.43
C VAL A 74 5.36 -17.84 -0.21
N TYR A 75 6.61 -17.61 0.16
CA TYR A 75 7.20 -16.29 0.24
C TYR A 75 8.11 -16.05 -0.97
N TYR A 76 7.70 -15.13 -1.85
CA TYR A 76 8.50 -14.70 -2.99
C TYR A 76 9.41 -13.53 -2.60
N ASN A 77 10.73 -13.71 -2.65
CA ASN A 77 11.64 -12.58 -2.51
C ASN A 77 11.73 -11.79 -3.81
N MET A 78 10.94 -10.72 -3.90
CA MET A 78 10.93 -9.84 -5.07
C MET A 78 11.91 -8.66 -4.96
N SER A 79 12.65 -8.54 -3.85
CA SER A 79 13.64 -7.46 -3.67
C SER A 79 14.99 -7.83 -4.26
N GLN A 80 15.64 -6.87 -4.91
CA GLN A 80 16.96 -7.03 -5.56
C GLN A 80 18.09 -6.29 -4.82
N GLY A 81 17.77 -5.62 -3.70
CA GLY A 81 18.74 -4.88 -2.90
C GLY A 81 19.45 -5.75 -1.86
N PRO A 82 20.64 -5.35 -1.37
CA PRO A 82 21.28 -6.01 -0.24
C PRO A 82 20.42 -5.87 1.03
N GLY A 83 20.49 -6.88 1.91
CA GLY A 83 19.81 -6.84 3.21
C GLY A 83 18.52 -7.66 3.31
N GLU A 84 18.46 -8.83 2.66
CA GLU A 84 17.35 -9.76 2.85
C GLU A 84 17.25 -10.17 4.34
N MET A 85 16.16 -9.74 5.00
CA MET A 85 15.93 -10.07 6.40
C MET A 85 15.12 -11.36 6.50
N ARG A 86 15.68 -12.35 7.18
CA ARG A 86 15.07 -13.67 7.40
C ARG A 86 14.57 -13.81 8.84
N GLY A 87 13.36 -14.33 9.00
CA GLY A 87 12.72 -14.52 10.30
C GLY A 87 11.41 -15.30 10.20
N PRO A 88 10.68 -15.49 11.32
CA PRO A 88 9.48 -16.33 11.36
C PRO A 88 8.36 -15.95 10.37
N TRP A 89 8.40 -14.73 9.81
CA TRP A 89 7.46 -14.22 8.81
C TRP A 89 7.78 -14.63 7.36
N ASN A 90 8.94 -15.21 7.08
CA ASN A 90 9.34 -15.68 5.73
C ASN A 90 10.33 -16.87 5.76
N GLN A 91 10.50 -17.50 6.92
CA GLN A 91 11.43 -18.60 7.16
C GLN A 91 10.83 -19.55 8.20
N GLY A 92 11.02 -20.85 7.99
CA GLY A 92 10.58 -21.90 8.90
C GLY A 92 9.77 -22.98 8.18
N PRO A 93 9.31 -24.01 8.89
CA PRO A 93 8.62 -25.17 8.30
C PRO A 93 7.26 -24.85 7.69
N GLN A 94 6.71 -23.65 7.93
CA GLN A 94 5.44 -23.19 7.36
C GLN A 94 5.63 -22.34 6.09
N TRP A 95 6.87 -22.13 5.63
CA TRP A 95 7.18 -21.24 4.52
C TRP A 95 8.03 -21.93 3.45
N ASP A 96 7.52 -21.91 2.22
CA ASP A 96 8.31 -22.18 1.02
C ASP A 96 8.91 -20.87 0.51
N PHE A 97 10.24 -20.78 0.50
CA PHE A 97 10.93 -19.54 0.14
C PHE A 97 11.42 -19.58 -1.30
N VAL A 98 10.95 -18.65 -2.13
CA VAL A 98 11.28 -18.57 -3.56
C VAL A 98 12.04 -17.28 -3.86
N THR A 99 13.33 -17.40 -4.13
CA THR A 99 14.21 -16.29 -4.55
C THR A 99 14.57 -16.33 -6.03
N ASP A 100 14.46 -17.52 -6.65
CA ASP A 100 14.72 -17.72 -8.06
C ASP A 100 13.69 -16.98 -8.92
N ARG A 101 14.17 -16.09 -9.78
CA ARG A 101 13.35 -15.19 -10.59
C ARG A 101 12.47 -15.93 -11.58
N GLU A 102 12.96 -17.01 -12.18
CA GLU A 102 12.18 -17.77 -13.15
C GLU A 102 10.97 -18.43 -12.49
N LYS A 103 11.13 -18.83 -11.22
CA LYS A 103 10.05 -19.41 -10.40
C LYS A 103 9.09 -18.36 -9.82
N GLN A 104 9.38 -17.07 -9.98
CA GLN A 104 8.50 -15.96 -9.62
C GLN A 104 7.58 -15.54 -10.77
N MET A 105 7.84 -16.01 -11.98
CA MET A 105 7.02 -15.74 -13.16
C MET A 105 6.06 -16.90 -13.40
N GLY A 106 4.81 -16.61 -13.77
CA GLY A 106 3.84 -17.65 -14.13
C GLY A 106 3.65 -18.68 -13.02
N VAL A 107 3.46 -18.24 -11.78
CA VAL A 107 3.40 -19.12 -10.58
C VAL A 107 2.25 -20.14 -10.63
N ASP A 108 1.28 -19.92 -11.50
CA ASP A 108 0.17 -20.81 -11.81
C ASP A 108 0.46 -21.82 -12.95
N GLY A 109 1.67 -21.80 -13.51
CA GLY A 109 2.10 -22.59 -14.66
C GLY A 109 1.85 -21.93 -16.02
N GLY A 110 1.33 -20.69 -16.04
CA GLY A 110 1.13 -19.91 -17.26
C GLY A 110 2.38 -19.14 -17.70
N SER A 111 2.22 -18.27 -18.70
CA SER A 111 3.30 -17.39 -19.18
C SER A 111 3.63 -16.25 -18.20
N GLY A 112 2.79 -16.02 -17.19
CA GLY A 112 2.82 -14.83 -16.35
C GLY A 112 2.17 -13.59 -16.99
N GLU A 113 1.64 -13.71 -18.21
CA GLU A 113 0.83 -12.68 -18.83
C GLU A 113 -0.64 -12.81 -18.39
N ALA A 114 -1.36 -11.68 -18.37
CA ALA A 114 -2.77 -11.68 -18.03
C ALA A 114 -3.58 -12.32 -19.18
N GLU A 115 -4.14 -13.51 -18.93
CA GLU A 115 -4.98 -14.23 -19.87
C GLU A 115 -6.39 -14.47 -19.30
N VAL A 116 -7.40 -14.45 -20.18
CA VAL A 116 -8.79 -14.75 -19.83
C VAL A 116 -9.43 -15.59 -20.94
N LYS A 117 -10.26 -16.56 -20.55
CA LYS A 117 -11.07 -17.32 -21.52
C LYS A 117 -12.31 -16.53 -21.87
N LEU A 118 -12.44 -16.14 -23.13
CA LEU A 118 -13.57 -15.36 -23.64
C LEU A 118 -14.44 -16.19 -24.59
N PRO A 119 -15.78 -16.08 -24.49
CA PRO A 119 -16.67 -16.54 -25.55
C PRO A 119 -16.36 -15.83 -26.87
N ALA A 120 -16.51 -16.54 -28.00
CA ALA A 120 -16.19 -15.99 -29.33
C ALA A 120 -16.95 -14.69 -29.65
N ALA A 121 -18.17 -14.54 -29.12
CA ALA A 121 -19.00 -13.34 -29.32
C ALA A 121 -18.41 -12.06 -28.69
N ASP A 122 -17.61 -12.20 -27.62
CA ASP A 122 -17.10 -11.06 -26.84
C ASP A 122 -15.74 -10.56 -27.36
N ILE A 123 -15.07 -11.34 -28.23
CA ILE A 123 -13.75 -11.00 -28.78
C ILE A 123 -13.81 -9.67 -29.56
N GLU A 124 -14.87 -9.46 -30.33
CA GLU A 124 -15.00 -8.25 -31.14
C GLU A 124 -15.23 -7.01 -30.26
N VAL A 125 -16.05 -7.14 -29.23
CA VAL A 125 -16.29 -6.06 -28.25
C VAL A 125 -14.99 -5.72 -27.52
N LEU A 126 -14.20 -6.72 -27.14
CA LEU A 126 -12.91 -6.51 -26.49
C LEU A 126 -11.91 -5.79 -27.41
N LYS A 127 -11.82 -6.16 -28.70
CA LYS A 127 -10.94 -5.48 -29.67
C LYS A 127 -11.31 -4.01 -29.83
N GLN A 128 -12.60 -3.71 -29.89
CA GLN A 128 -13.07 -2.32 -29.96
C GLN A 128 -12.75 -1.55 -28.68
N MET A 129 -12.90 -2.17 -27.51
CA MET A 129 -12.49 -1.56 -26.25
C MET A 129 -10.98 -1.27 -26.23
N GLN A 130 -10.16 -2.27 -26.58
CA GLN A 130 -8.71 -2.16 -26.66
C GLN A 130 -8.27 -0.99 -27.54
N ALA A 131 -8.87 -0.84 -28.73
CA ALA A 131 -8.57 0.26 -29.64
C ALA A 131 -8.92 1.62 -29.03
N ARG A 132 -10.02 1.73 -28.27
CA ARG A 132 -10.42 2.99 -27.62
C ARG A 132 -9.61 3.35 -26.39
N THR A 133 -9.09 2.36 -25.66
CA THR A 133 -8.32 2.57 -24.43
C THR A 133 -6.82 2.57 -24.65
N LEU A 134 -6.36 2.37 -25.89
CA LEU A 134 -4.94 2.37 -26.20
C LEU A 134 -4.37 3.76 -25.89
N SER A 135 -3.42 3.82 -24.95
CA SER A 135 -2.66 5.03 -24.71
C SER A 135 -1.95 5.44 -25.98
N ASP A 136 -1.98 6.73 -26.30
CA ASP A 136 -1.24 7.30 -27.42
C ASP A 136 0.16 7.66 -26.93
N PRO A 137 1.21 6.87 -27.25
CA PRO A 137 2.56 7.10 -26.74
C PRO A 137 3.21 8.36 -27.33
N THR A 138 2.56 9.00 -28.30
CA THR A 138 3.04 10.25 -28.91
C THR A 138 2.48 11.50 -28.23
N LYS A 139 1.52 11.34 -27.32
CA LYS A 139 0.93 12.45 -26.56
C LYS A 139 1.55 12.55 -25.18
N ASP A 140 1.93 13.77 -24.82
CA ASP A 140 2.42 14.14 -23.48
C ASP A 140 1.55 15.28 -22.92
N PRO A 141 0.33 14.98 -22.45
CA PRO A 141 -0.57 15.99 -21.91
C PRO A 141 -0.08 16.47 -20.54
N GLN A 142 -0.12 17.78 -20.31
CA GLN A 142 0.23 18.36 -19.02
C GLN A 142 -0.62 17.77 -17.91
N THR A 143 0.04 17.31 -16.85
CA THR A 143 -0.61 16.70 -15.69
C THR A 143 -1.01 17.74 -14.64
N GLY A 144 -1.94 17.35 -13.76
CA GLY A 144 -2.30 18.17 -12.60
C GLY A 144 -1.13 18.42 -11.63
N ALA A 145 -0.17 17.50 -11.57
CA ALA A 145 1.04 17.66 -10.77
C ALA A 145 1.95 18.76 -11.35
N GLU A 146 2.09 18.82 -12.68
CA GLU A 146 2.89 19.83 -13.36
C GLU A 146 2.29 21.23 -13.28
N LEU A 147 0.96 21.36 -13.22
CA LEU A 147 0.28 22.64 -13.00
C LEU A 147 0.60 23.26 -11.62
N GLY A 148 0.94 22.43 -10.64
CA GLY A 148 1.28 22.86 -9.27
C GLY A 148 2.76 23.20 -9.06
N LEU A 149 3.62 23.02 -10.06
CA LEU A 149 5.05 23.29 -9.97
C LEU A 149 5.36 24.74 -10.39
N ASP A 150 6.23 25.41 -9.63
CA ASP A 150 6.79 26.70 -10.05
C ASP A 150 7.65 26.48 -11.31
N PRO A 151 7.39 27.21 -12.42
CA PRO A 151 8.15 27.11 -13.68
C PRO A 151 9.66 27.30 -13.53
N SER A 152 10.11 27.94 -12.44
CA SER A 152 11.52 28.16 -12.13
C SER A 152 12.20 26.95 -11.46
N THR A 153 11.45 25.92 -11.06
CA THR A 153 12.01 24.72 -10.42
C THR A 153 12.65 23.80 -11.45
N PRO A 154 13.97 23.51 -11.37
CA PRO A 154 14.63 22.64 -12.33
C PRO A 154 14.08 21.21 -12.28
N LYS A 155 13.77 20.63 -13.45
CA LYS A 155 13.40 19.20 -13.57
C LYS A 155 14.55 18.34 -13.03
N GLY A 156 14.27 17.56 -11.98
CA GLY A 156 15.26 16.67 -11.35
C GLY A 156 16.01 17.25 -10.14
N ALA A 157 15.67 18.47 -9.69
CA ALA A 157 16.17 18.96 -8.41
C ALA A 157 15.56 18.14 -7.26
N SER A 158 16.34 17.17 -6.78
CA SER A 158 16.16 16.61 -5.44
C SER A 158 16.04 17.78 -4.45
N ALA A 159 14.88 17.90 -3.81
CA ALA A 159 14.69 18.84 -2.72
C ALA A 159 15.54 18.38 -1.52
N VAL A 160 16.83 18.71 -1.52
CA VAL A 160 17.66 18.69 -0.32
C VAL A 160 18.36 20.03 -0.19
N SER A 161 17.76 20.89 0.61
CA SER A 161 18.50 21.72 1.57
C SER A 161 17.50 22.30 2.57
N LYS A 162 17.55 21.83 3.81
CA LYS A 162 17.14 22.66 4.96
C LYS A 162 18.41 23.04 5.74
N PRO A 163 18.49 24.27 6.27
CA PRO A 163 19.43 24.60 7.33
C PRO A 163 19.13 23.79 8.59
#